data_AF-A0A8S2EUV0-F1
#
_entry.id   AF-A0A8S2EUV0-F1
#
_cell.length_a   1.000
_cell.length_b   1.000
_cell.length_c   1.000
_cell.angle_alpha   90.00
_cell.angle_beta   90.00
_cell.angle_gamma   90.00
#
_symmetry.space_group_name_H-M   'P 1'
#
loop_
_entity.id
_entity.type
_entity.pdbx_description
1 polymer ?
#
loop_
_entity_poly.entity_id
_entity_poly.type
_entity_poly.pdbx_seq_one_letter_code
_entity_poly.pdbx_strand_id
1 'polypeptide(L)'
;MLFRYLEEKDVFERYYKQHLAKRLLLNKSASDDAEKNMISRLKTECGCQFTCKLEGMFKDISISNTTAEDFRLHVQQKRFNLHGIDLAVRVLTTGFWPTQSTNNQCNLPSNVREAYQCFHRYV
;
A
#
# COMPACT_ATOMS: atom_id res chain seq x y z
N MET A 1 10.66 -0.43 -26.75
CA MET A 1 10.84 0.06 -25.36
C MET A 1 12.33 0.12 -25.09
N LEU A 2 12.88 1.28 -24.68
CA LEU A 2 14.30 1.40 -24.31
C LEU A 2 14.72 0.40 -23.22
N PHE A 3 13.77 0.04 -22.37
CA PHE A 3 13.92 -0.95 -21.31
C PHE A 3 14.49 -2.31 -21.76
N ARG A 4 14.24 -2.74 -23.01
CA ARG A 4 14.79 -4.00 -23.54
C ARG A 4 16.32 -3.98 -23.58
N TYR A 5 16.90 -2.81 -23.85
CA TYR A 5 18.35 -2.58 -23.92
C TYR A 5 18.99 -2.31 -22.56
N LEU A 6 18.20 -2.27 -21.48
CA LEU A 6 18.73 -2.11 -20.13
C LEU A 6 19.35 -3.43 -19.66
N GLU A 7 20.63 -3.39 -19.27
CA GLU A 7 21.34 -4.55 -18.74
C GLU A 7 20.96 -4.84 -17.28
N GLU A 8 20.96 -3.82 -16.42
CA GLU A 8 20.68 -3.93 -14.97
C GLU A 8 19.17 -3.84 -14.65
N LYS A 9 18.41 -4.85 -15.09
CA LYS A 9 16.94 -4.91 -14.89
C LYS A 9 16.53 -5.06 -13.42
N ASP A 10 17.35 -5.72 -12.61
CA ASP A 10 17.14 -5.92 -11.17
C ASP A 10 17.27 -4.60 -10.38
N VAL A 11 18.24 -3.75 -10.75
CA VAL A 11 18.41 -2.41 -10.20
C VAL A 11 17.18 -1.56 -10.52
N PHE A 12 16.73 -1.59 -11.76
CA PHE A 12 15.49 -0.92 -12.16
C PHE A 12 14.29 -1.43 -11.36
N GLU A 13 14.12 -2.75 -11.22
CA GLU A 13 13.01 -3.33 -10.46
C GLU A 13 12.97 -2.79 -9.03
N ARG A 14 14.12 -2.76 -8.35
CA ARG A 14 14.25 -2.28 -6.97
C ARG A 14 13.80 -0.82 -6.86
N TYR A 15 14.30 0.06 -7.73
CA TYR A 15 13.92 1.47 -7.72
C TYR A 15 12.45 1.66 -8.10
N TYR A 16 11.99 1.01 -9.16
CA TYR A 16 10.61 1.11 -9.61
C TYR A 16 9.63 0.70 -8.51
N LYS A 17 9.89 -0.41 -7.82
CA LYS A 17 9.10 -0.90 -6.69
C LYS A 17 9.04 0.11 -5.54
N GLN A 18 10.18 0.71 -5.17
CA GLN A 18 10.23 1.75 -4.14
C GLN A 18 9.41 2.99 -4.51
N HIS A 19 9.53 3.45 -5.76
CA HIS A 19 8.80 4.63 -6.22
C HIS A 19 7.30 4.35 -6.37
N LEU A 20 6.92 3.19 -6.90
CA LEU A 20 5.52 2.77 -6.99
C LEU A 20 4.89 2.69 -5.59
N ALA A 21 5.58 2.08 -4.62
CA ALA A 21 5.10 1.99 -3.24
C ALA A 21 4.78 3.37 -2.66
N LYS A 22 5.70 4.33 -2.82
CA LYS A 22 5.50 5.71 -2.36
C LYS A 22 4.30 6.37 -3.03
N ARG A 23 4.13 6.22 -4.35
CA ARG A 23 2.99 6.81 -5.08
C ARG A 23 1.67 6.21 -4.62
N LEU A 24 1.61 4.89 -4.48
CA LEU A 24 0.41 4.18 -4.03
C LEU A 24 0.02 4.56 -2.60
N LEU A 25 0.96 4.51 -1.65
CA LEU A 25 0.68 4.82 -0.23
C LEU A 25 0.31 6.28 0.02
N LEU A 26 0.95 7.20 -0.71
CA LEU A 26 0.68 8.64 -0.58
C LEU A 26 -0.47 9.12 -1.48
N ASN A 27 -1.09 8.21 -2.23
CA ASN A 27 -2.13 8.53 -3.22
C ASN A 27 -1.69 9.62 -4.22
N LYS A 28 -0.43 9.56 -4.68
CA LYS A 28 0.20 10.52 -5.60
C LYS A 28 0.35 9.97 -7.02
N SER A 29 -0.38 8.91 -7.36
CA SER A 29 -0.43 8.39 -8.72
C SER A 29 -1.22 9.38 -9.61
N ALA A 30 -0.70 9.69 -10.80
CA ALA A 30 -1.40 10.56 -11.74
C ALA A 30 -2.63 9.87 -12.38
N SER A 31 -2.52 8.56 -12.60
CA SER A 31 -3.60 7.72 -13.13
C SER A 31 -3.33 6.26 -12.79
N ASP A 32 -4.32 5.59 -12.20
CA ASP A 32 -4.23 4.15 -11.90
C ASP A 32 -4.13 3.31 -13.17
N ASP A 33 -4.80 3.74 -14.25
CA ASP A 33 -4.74 3.06 -15.54
C ASP A 33 -3.36 3.17 -16.18
N ALA A 34 -2.70 4.32 -16.04
CA ALA A 34 -1.33 4.50 -16.51
C ALA A 34 -0.35 3.59 -15.76
N GLU A 35 -0.49 3.47 -14.45
CA GLU A 35 0.35 2.58 -13.64
C GLU A 35 0.12 1.10 -13.98
N LYS A 36 -1.15 0.68 -14.14
CA LYS A 36 -1.51 -0.68 -14.59
C LYS A 36 -0.97 -0.96 -15.99
N ASN A 37 -1.05 0.00 -16.91
CA ASN A 37 -0.51 -0.12 -18.26
C ASN A 37 1.02 -0.32 -18.22
N MET A 38 1.72 0.45 -17.38
CA MET A 38 3.17 0.29 -17.20
C MET A 38 3.54 -1.09 -16.68
N ILE A 39 2.81 -1.62 -15.67
CA ILE A 39 3.01 -2.98 -15.16
C ILE A 39 2.75 -4.02 -16.25
N SER A 40 1.69 -3.86 -17.05
CA SER A 40 1.40 -4.77 -18.16
C SER A 40 2.54 -4.82 -19.17
N ARG A 41 3.12 -3.67 -19.53
CA ARG A 41 4.30 -3.62 -20.43
C ARG A 41 5.53 -4.27 -19.80
N LEU A 42 5.78 -4.08 -18.51
CA LEU A 42 6.86 -4.74 -17.79
C LEU A 42 6.68 -6.26 -17.75
N LYS A 43 5.43 -6.72 -17.59
CA LYS A 43 5.09 -8.16 -17.62
C LYS A 43 5.37 -8.79 -18.97
N THR A 44 5.07 -8.08 -20.06
CA THR A 44 5.40 -8.56 -21.41
C THR A 44 6.90 -8.65 -21.65
N GLU A 45 7.69 -7.69 -21.16
CA GLU A 45 9.13 -7.66 -21.41
C GLU A 45 9.96 -8.52 -20.44
N CYS A 46 9.52 -8.72 -19.20
CA CYS A 46 10.29 -9.40 -18.14
C CYS A 46 9.57 -10.60 -17.49
N GLY A 47 8.34 -10.90 -17.91
CA GLY A 47 7.56 -12.00 -17.39
C GLY A 47 6.82 -11.70 -16.08
N CYS A 48 5.98 -12.63 -15.66
CA CYS A 48 5.09 -12.48 -14.51
C CYS A 48 5.83 -12.43 -13.15
N GLN A 49 6.98 -13.09 -13.02
CA GLN A 49 7.74 -13.09 -11.77
C GLN A 49 8.24 -11.68 -11.41
N PHE A 50 8.64 -10.91 -12.41
CA PHE A 50 9.09 -9.53 -12.26
C PHE A 50 7.98 -8.60 -11.72
N THR A 51 6.75 -8.81 -12.19
CA THR A 51 5.60 -7.95 -11.83
C THR A 51 4.80 -8.44 -10.65
N CYS A 52 4.96 -9.69 -10.22
CA CYS A 52 4.15 -10.34 -9.19
C CYS A 52 3.98 -9.47 -7.92
N LYS A 53 5.08 -8.91 -7.41
CA LYS A 53 5.04 -8.01 -6.24
C LYS A 53 4.33 -6.68 -6.52
N LEU A 54 4.52 -6.10 -7.71
CA LEU A 54 3.88 -4.85 -8.11
C LEU A 54 2.35 -5.04 -8.25
N GLU A 55 1.92 -6.14 -8.86
CA GLU A 55 0.52 -6.54 -8.97
C GLU A 55 -0.09 -6.79 -7.57
N GLY A 56 0.67 -7.43 -6.67
CA GLY A 56 0.29 -7.60 -5.26
C GLY A 56 0.08 -6.28 -4.53
N MET A 57 0.95 -5.28 -4.74
CA MET A 57 0.79 -3.95 -4.15
C MET A 57 -0.52 -3.26 -4.59
N PHE A 58 -0.91 -3.39 -5.86
CA PHE A 58 -2.21 -2.87 -6.33
C PHE A 58 -3.40 -3.56 -5.67
N LYS A 59 -3.31 -4.89 -5.53
CA LYS A 59 -4.34 -5.68 -4.85
C LYS A 59 -4.49 -5.25 -3.39
N ASP A 60 -3.38 -5.06 -2.68
CA ASP A 60 -3.37 -4.59 -1.29
C ASP A 60 -4.01 -3.21 -1.16
N ILE A 61 -3.73 -2.25 -2.05
CA ILE A 61 -4.39 -0.93 -2.02
C ILE A 61 -5.90 -1.06 -2.19
N SER A 62 -6.35 -1.86 -3.16
CA SER A 62 -7.78 -2.05 -3.42
C SER A 62 -8.50 -2.65 -2.21
N ILE A 63 -7.98 -3.78 -1.70
CA ILE A 63 -8.55 -4.47 -0.53
C ILE A 63 -8.53 -3.55 0.69
N SER A 64 -7.40 -2.88 0.92
CA SER A 64 -7.25 -2.03 2.08
C SER A 64 -8.19 -0.83 2.06
N ASN A 65 -8.48 -0.24 0.90
CA ASN A 65 -9.44 0.84 0.79
C ASN A 65 -10.85 0.35 1.14
N THR A 66 -11.23 -0.84 0.64
CA THR A 66 -12.51 -1.47 1.01
C THR A 66 -12.58 -1.76 2.51
N THR A 67 -11.55 -2.37 3.09
CA THR A 67 -11.50 -2.66 4.54
C THR A 67 -11.56 -1.39 5.38
N ALA A 68 -10.88 -0.32 4.97
CA ALA A 68 -10.94 0.97 5.67
C ALA A 68 -12.36 1.57 5.61
N GLU A 69 -13.04 1.43 4.47
CA GLU A 69 -14.43 1.86 4.31
C GLU A 69 -15.39 1.06 5.19
N ASP A 70 -15.27 -0.26 5.18
CA ASP A 70 -16.10 -1.14 6.00
C ASP A 70 -15.90 -0.87 7.49
N PHE A 71 -14.66 -0.61 7.92
CA PHE A 71 -14.35 -0.19 9.28
C PHE A 71 -15.00 1.16 9.62
N ARG A 72 -14.94 2.14 8.71
CA ARG A 72 -15.56 3.45 8.91
C ARG A 72 -17.07 3.34 9.10
N LEU A 73 -17.74 2.49 8.31
CA LEU A 73 -19.16 2.18 8.47
C LEU A 73 -19.44 1.47 9.80
N HIS A 74 -18.59 0.52 10.19
CA HIS A 74 -18.71 -0.20 11.46
C HIS A 74 -18.65 0.73 12.68
N VAL A 75 -17.68 1.66 12.67
CA VAL A 75 -17.50 2.67 13.72
C VAL A 75 -18.73 3.57 13.83
N GLN A 76 -19.28 4.00 12.70
CA GLN A 76 -20.49 4.82 12.67
C GLN A 76 -21.72 4.07 13.22
N GLN A 77 -21.92 2.82 12.79
CA GLN A 77 -23.06 2.01 13.22
C GLN A 77 -23.03 1.69 14.72
N LYS A 78 -21.87 1.29 15.25
CA LYS A 78 -21.70 0.97 16.67
C LYS A 78 -21.42 2.17 17.55
N ARG A 79 -21.35 3.38 16.97
CA ARG A 79 -20.99 4.64 17.64
C ARG A 79 -19.70 4.52 18.47
N PHE A 80 -18.69 3.86 17.91
CA PHE A 80 -17.37 3.82 18.54
C PHE A 80 -16.78 5.23 18.57
N ASN A 81 -16.29 5.64 19.73
CA ASN A 81 -15.63 6.93 19.89
C ASN A 81 -14.16 6.82 19.46
N LEU A 82 -13.79 7.46 18.36
CA LEU A 82 -12.40 7.61 17.92
C LEU A 82 -11.73 8.86 18.48
N HIS A 83 -12.31 9.50 19.51
CA HIS A 83 -11.76 10.67 20.21
C HIS A 83 -11.44 11.85 19.27
N GLY A 84 -12.27 12.03 18.23
CA GLY A 84 -12.11 13.08 17.22
C GLY A 84 -11.02 12.80 16.17
N ILE A 85 -10.46 11.59 16.13
CA ILE A 85 -9.44 11.20 15.15
C ILE A 85 -10.11 10.69 13.87
N ASP A 86 -9.72 11.28 12.74
CA ASP A 86 -9.98 10.72 11.41
C ASP A 86 -8.89 9.69 11.08
N LEU A 87 -9.25 8.41 11.15
CA LEU A 87 -8.31 7.31 11.04
C LEU A 87 -8.30 6.74 9.61
N ALA A 88 -7.21 6.96 8.89
CA ALA A 88 -6.92 6.30 7.62
C ALA A 88 -5.92 5.15 7.82
N VAL A 89 -6.38 3.91 7.65
CA VAL A 89 -5.52 2.72 7.82
C VAL A 89 -5.25 2.06 6.48
N ARG A 90 -4.02 1.56 6.31
CA ARG A 90 -3.65 0.72 5.17
C ARG A 90 -3.04 -0.60 5.61
N VAL A 91 -3.63 -1.71 5.18
CA VAL A 91 -3.15 -3.07 5.45
C VAL A 91 -2.36 -3.55 4.24
N LEU A 92 -1.13 -4.00 4.46
CA LEU A 92 -0.17 -4.33 3.42
C LEU A 92 0.39 -5.74 3.62
N THR A 93 0.56 -6.49 2.54
CA THR A 93 1.14 -7.84 2.58
C THR A 93 2.66 -7.78 2.78
N THR A 94 3.15 -8.40 3.85
CA THR A 94 4.60 -8.50 4.12
C THR A 94 5.32 -9.17 2.95
N GLY A 95 6.41 -8.54 2.48
CA GLY A 95 7.24 -9.06 1.39
C GLY A 95 6.87 -8.58 -0.02
N PHE A 96 5.69 -7.99 -0.22
CA PHE A 96 5.35 -7.28 -1.46
C PHE A 96 5.84 -5.83 -1.44
N TRP A 97 5.79 -5.19 -0.27
CA TRP A 97 6.14 -3.79 -0.11
C TRP A 97 7.61 -3.62 0.31
N PRO A 98 8.31 -2.60 -0.23
CA PRO A 98 9.68 -2.28 0.16
C PRO A 98 9.76 -1.46 1.46
N THR A 99 8.72 -1.49 2.30
CA THR A 99 8.68 -0.76 3.57
C THR A 99 9.65 -1.39 4.56
N GLN A 100 10.57 -0.58 5.08
CA GLN A 100 11.43 -1.00 6.18
C GLN A 100 10.61 -0.92 7.48
N SER A 101 10.48 -2.03 8.19
CA SER A 101 9.99 -2.03 9.57
C SER A 101 10.99 -1.26 10.42
N THR A 102 10.70 0.01 10.70
CA THR A 102 11.52 0.78 11.64
C THR A 102 11.17 0.34 13.05
N ASN A 103 12.12 -0.25 13.78
CA ASN A 103 12.00 -0.61 15.20
C ASN A 103 12.02 0.63 16.13
N ASN A 104 11.51 1.76 15.67
CA ASN A 104 11.44 2.97 16.46
C ASN A 104 10.23 2.87 17.37
N GLN A 105 10.46 2.73 18.68
CA GLN A 105 9.40 2.86 19.68
C GLN A 105 8.86 4.30 19.63
N CYS A 106 7.68 4.47 19.03
CA CYS A 106 6.97 5.73 19.02
C CYS A 106 6.01 5.78 20.22
N ASN A 107 6.16 6.78 21.06
CA ASN A 107 5.23 7.03 22.16
C ASN A 107 3.95 7.68 21.61
N LEU A 108 2.98 6.86 21.22
CA LEU A 108 1.67 7.33 20.77
C LEU A 108 0.86 7.92 21.93
N PRO A 109 0.27 9.13 21.77
CA PRO A 109 -0.73 9.68 22.68
C PRO A 109 -1.89 8.72 22.91
N SER A 110 -2.57 8.84 24.05
CA SER A 110 -3.64 7.92 24.49
C SER A 110 -4.78 7.83 23.46
N ASN A 111 -5.28 8.96 22.99
CA ASN A 111 -6.35 9.02 21.98
C ASN A 111 -5.97 8.29 20.67
N VAL A 112 -4.74 8.46 20.18
CA VAL A 112 -4.24 7.78 18.97
C VAL A 112 -4.12 6.28 19.20
N ARG A 113 -3.64 5.88 20.39
CA ARG A 113 -3.51 4.47 20.78
C ARG A 113 -4.87 3.78 20.86
N GLU A 114 -5.87 4.44 21.43
CA GLU A 114 -7.24 3.92 21.53
C GLU A 114 -7.88 3.75 20.15
N ALA A 115 -7.72 4.73 19.26
CA ALA A 115 -8.18 4.62 17.86
C ALA A 115 -7.48 3.48 17.12
N TYR A 116 -6.16 3.33 17.28
CA TYR A 116 -5.40 2.20 16.74
C TYR A 116 -5.91 0.84 17.26
N GLN A 117 -6.13 0.72 18.57
CA GLN A 117 -6.64 -0.51 19.19
C GLN A 117 -8.08 -0.83 18.77
N CYS A 118 -8.87 0.18 18.40
CA CYS A 118 -10.20 -0.03 17.83
C CYS A 118 -10.10 -0.76 16.48
N PHE A 119 -9.23 -0.28 15.58
CA PHE A 119 -8.99 -0.95 14.30
C PHE A 119 -8.35 -2.33 14.48
N HIS A 120 -7.34 -2.46 15.34
CA HIS A 120 -6.69 -3.75 15.58
C HIS A 120 -7.65 -4.82 16.11
N ARG A 121 -8.72 -4.45 16.83
CA ARG A 121 -9.74 -5.41 17.29
C ARG A 121 -10.76 -5.77 16.23
N TYR A 122 -10.86 -4.97 15.17
CA TYR A 122 -11.79 -5.19 14.07
C TYR A 122 -11.24 -6.19 13.04
N VAL A 123 -9.93 -6.13 12.76
CA VAL A 123 -9.20 -7.04 11.85
C VAL A 123 -8.80 -8.32 12.57
#